data_AF-A0A9E3TCN9-F1
#
_entry.id   AF-A0A9E3TCN9-F1
#
_cell.length_a   1.000
_cell.length_b   1.000
_cell.length_c   1.000
_cell.angle_alpha   90.00
_cell.angle_beta   90.00
_cell.angle_gamma   90.00
#
_symmetry.space_group_name_H-M   'P 1'
#
loop_
_entity.id
_entity.type
_entity.pdbx_description
1 polymer ?
#
loop_
_entity_poly.entity_id
_entity_poly.type
_entity_poly.pdbx_seq_one_letter_code
_entity_poly.pdbx_strand_id
1 'polypeptide(L)'
;MTPSSRTERLYLADIRDAIDKILRYTSAGREAFASDERTQDAVLRNIEIVGEAVRGVTDETRAAHPDVPWKEMAGMRDRIIHDYSRVDLDVVWDVVSRDLPALKMKIASLLG
;
A
#
# COMPACT_ATOMS: atom_id res chain seq x y z
N MET A 1 -12.30 -14.33 19.01
CA MET A 1 -12.46 -13.99 17.59
C MET A 1 -11.31 -14.66 16.87
N THR A 2 -11.55 -15.82 16.25
CA THR A 2 -10.53 -16.56 15.50
C THR A 2 -10.10 -15.70 14.31
N PRO A 3 -8.79 -15.48 14.07
CA PRO A 3 -8.35 -14.85 12.84
C PRO A 3 -8.86 -15.72 11.68
N SER A 4 -9.44 -15.07 10.66
CA SER A 4 -9.80 -15.71 9.40
C SER A 4 -8.65 -16.59 8.91
N SER A 5 -8.94 -17.83 8.49
CA SER A 5 -7.95 -18.82 8.03
C SER A 5 -7.35 -18.47 6.66
N ARG A 6 -6.90 -17.22 6.47
CA ARG A 6 -6.19 -16.77 5.28
C ARG A 6 -4.73 -17.18 5.41
N THR A 7 -4.16 -17.70 4.32
CA THR A 7 -2.73 -17.97 4.27
C THR A 7 -1.96 -16.66 4.12
N GLU A 8 -0.76 -16.58 4.69
CA GLU A 8 0.13 -15.41 4.55
C GLU A 8 0.31 -14.98 3.10
N ARG A 9 0.40 -15.94 2.19
CA ARG A 9 0.49 -15.72 0.75
C ARG A 9 -0.66 -14.86 0.20
N LEU A 10 -1.87 -14.98 0.74
CA LEU A 10 -2.99 -14.15 0.32
C LEU A 10 -2.81 -12.70 0.76
N TYR A 11 -2.26 -12.45 1.94
CA TYR A 11 -1.97 -11.08 2.40
C TYR A 11 -0.88 -10.42 1.54
N LEU A 12 0.19 -11.17 1.22
CA LEU A 12 1.22 -10.69 0.29
C LEU A 12 0.64 -10.40 -1.11
N ALA A 13 -0.28 -11.23 -1.59
CA ALA A 13 -0.98 -11.00 -2.85
C ALA A 13 -1.89 -9.76 -2.79
N ASP A 14 -2.63 -9.56 -1.70
CA ASP A 14 -3.47 -8.38 -1.49
C ASP A 14 -2.63 -7.09 -1.54
N ILE A 15 -1.46 -7.09 -0.90
CA ILE A 15 -0.51 -5.96 -0.93
C ILE A 15 -0.09 -5.66 -2.37
N ARG A 16 0.39 -6.68 -3.10
CA ARG A 16 0.82 -6.51 -4.49
C ARG A 16 -0.31 -5.97 -5.37
N ASP A 17 -1.50 -6.58 -5.27
CA ASP A 17 -2.65 -6.23 -6.12
C ASP A 17 -3.19 -4.83 -5.82
N ALA A 18 -3.14 -4.40 -4.56
CA ALA A 18 -3.48 -3.04 -4.16
C ALA A 18 -2.47 -2.04 -4.76
N ILE A 19 -1.17 -2.34 -4.71
CA ILE A 19 -0.14 -1.50 -5.33
C ILE A 19 -0.34 -1.43 -6.85
N ASP A 20 -0.64 -2.56 -7.50
CA ASP A 20 -0.91 -2.60 -8.94
C ASP A 20 -2.11 -1.74 -9.35
N LYS A 21 -3.18 -1.77 -8.54
CA LYS A 21 -4.34 -0.89 -8.73
C LYS A 21 -3.94 0.57 -8.65
N ILE A 22 -3.20 0.95 -7.61
CA ILE A 22 -2.73 2.34 -7.41
C ILE A 22 -1.94 2.81 -8.62
N LEU A 23 -0.89 2.07 -9.00
CA LEU A 23 -0.02 2.44 -10.13
C LEU A 23 -0.79 2.55 -11.45
N ARG A 24 -1.78 1.68 -11.67
CA ARG A 24 -2.64 1.74 -12.86
C ARG A 24 -3.54 2.99 -12.84
N TYR A 25 -4.18 3.29 -11.71
CA TYR A 25 -5.07 4.44 -11.59
C TYR A 25 -4.31 5.76 -11.75
N THR A 26 -3.05 5.81 -11.36
CA THR A 26 -2.20 7.00 -11.45
C THR A 26 -1.31 7.05 -12.70
N SER A 27 -1.51 6.14 -13.65
CA SER A 27 -0.68 6.03 -14.86
C SER A 27 -0.74 7.27 -15.77
N ALA A 28 -1.82 8.06 -15.68
CA ALA A 28 -1.97 9.33 -16.39
C ALA A 28 -1.16 10.50 -15.79
N GLY A 29 -0.44 10.27 -14.69
CA GLY A 29 0.44 11.26 -14.08
C GLY A 29 -0.20 12.10 -12.97
N ARG A 30 0.61 12.98 -12.38
CA ARG A 30 0.27 13.75 -11.16
C ARG A 30 -0.92 14.67 -11.36
N GLU A 31 -0.97 15.36 -12.49
CA GLU A 31 -2.03 16.35 -12.77
C GLU A 31 -3.39 15.65 -12.90
N ALA A 32 -3.44 14.55 -13.66
CA ALA A 32 -4.66 13.74 -13.78
C ALA A 32 -5.13 13.23 -12.42
N PHE A 33 -4.22 12.68 -11.61
CA PHE A 33 -4.50 12.26 -10.23
C PHE A 33 -5.02 13.40 -9.36
N ALA A 34 -4.37 14.56 -9.36
CA ALA A 34 -4.76 15.71 -8.54
C ALA A 34 -6.11 16.31 -8.95
N SER A 35 -6.53 16.12 -10.20
CA SER A 35 -7.81 16.63 -10.73
C SER A 35 -8.99 15.66 -10.62
N ASP A 36 -8.76 14.40 -10.25
CA ASP A 36 -9.79 13.36 -10.19
C ASP A 36 -9.96 12.80 -8.77
N GLU A 37 -10.93 13.35 -8.04
CA GLU A 37 -11.28 12.94 -6.67
C GLU A 37 -11.62 11.45 -6.58
N ARG A 38 -12.28 10.87 -7.59
CA ARG A 38 -12.59 9.44 -7.61
C ARG A 38 -11.32 8.60 -7.65
N THR A 39 -10.32 9.03 -8.42
CA THR A 39 -9.01 8.37 -8.45
C THR A 39 -8.29 8.54 -7.12
N GLN A 40 -8.37 9.70 -6.47
CA GLN A 40 -7.80 9.92 -5.14
C GLN A 40 -8.41 8.97 -4.10
N ASP A 41 -9.74 8.87 -4.04
CA ASP A 41 -10.44 7.94 -3.15
C ASP A 41 -10.04 6.48 -3.42
N ALA A 42 -9.94 6.10 -4.69
CA ALA A 42 -9.52 4.75 -5.07
C ALA A 42 -8.07 4.46 -4.63
N VAL A 43 -7.16 5.43 -4.76
CA VAL A 43 -5.76 5.29 -4.31
C VAL A 43 -5.70 5.17 -2.78
N LEU A 44 -6.38 6.05 -2.05
CA LEU A 44 -6.45 6.03 -0.59
C LEU A 44 -7.00 4.70 -0.08
N ARG A 45 -8.07 4.19 -0.70
CA ARG A 45 -8.63 2.88 -0.35
C ARG A 45 -7.62 1.75 -0.52
N ASN A 46 -6.83 1.76 -1.59
CA ASN A 46 -5.83 0.70 -1.81
C ASN A 46 -4.65 0.84 -0.85
N ILE A 47 -4.30 2.05 -0.41
CA ILE A 47 -3.30 2.25 0.65
C ILE A 47 -3.78 1.67 1.99
N GLU A 48 -5.06 1.85 2.34
CA GLU A 48 -5.64 1.19 3.52
C GLU A 48 -5.54 -0.34 3.44
N ILE A 49 -5.79 -0.92 2.25
CA ILE A 49 -5.68 -2.35 2.02
C ILE A 49 -4.24 -2.83 2.22
N VAL A 50 -3.23 -2.07 1.73
CA VAL A 50 -1.82 -2.40 1.97
C VAL A 50 -1.52 -2.45 3.48
N GLY A 51 -1.93 -1.43 4.23
CA GLY A 51 -1.68 -1.40 5.68
C GLY A 51 -2.38 -2.51 6.46
N GLU A 52 -3.62 -2.83 6.11
CA GLU A 52 -4.37 -3.92 6.75
C GLU A 52 -3.78 -5.29 6.40
N ALA A 53 -3.44 -5.53 5.13
CA ALA A 53 -2.88 -6.80 4.69
C ALA A 53 -1.53 -7.10 5.35
N VAL A 54 -0.70 -6.08 5.60
CA VAL A 54 0.56 -6.24 6.35
C VAL A 54 0.34 -6.91 7.69
N ARG A 55 -0.76 -6.63 8.41
CA ARG A 55 -1.05 -7.22 9.73
C ARG A 55 -1.20 -8.74 9.68
N GLY A 56 -1.58 -9.29 8.53
CA GLY A 56 -1.68 -10.73 8.29
C GLY A 56 -0.36 -11.41 7.91
N VAL A 57 0.73 -10.67 7.71
CA VAL A 57 2.08 -11.21 7.52
C VAL A 57 2.69 -11.54 8.88
N THR A 58 3.25 -12.74 9.01
CA THR A 58 3.87 -13.26 10.23
C THR A 58 5.15 -12.51 10.60
N ASP A 59 5.50 -12.53 11.87
CA ASP A 59 6.73 -11.87 12.34
C ASP A 59 7.97 -12.61 11.85
N GLU A 60 7.88 -13.93 11.62
CA GLU A 60 8.94 -14.74 11.00
C GLU A 60 9.26 -14.23 9.58
N THR A 61 8.24 -14.05 8.73
CA THR A 61 8.42 -13.51 7.37
C THR A 61 8.93 -12.07 7.40
N ARG A 62 8.41 -11.24 8.31
CA ARG A 62 8.91 -9.86 8.45
C ARG A 62 10.37 -9.81 8.88
N ALA A 63 10.79 -10.68 9.80
CA ALA A 63 12.17 -10.77 10.27
C ALA A 63 13.12 -11.32 9.21
N ALA A 64 12.65 -12.23 8.35
CA ALA A 64 13.42 -12.78 7.23
C ALA A 64 13.65 -11.75 6.11
N HIS A 65 12.79 -10.74 5.99
CA HIS A 65 12.83 -9.72 4.94
C HIS A 65 12.87 -8.30 5.53
N PRO A 66 13.96 -7.93 6.23
CA PRO A 66 14.07 -6.63 6.90
C PRO A 66 14.25 -5.46 5.92
N ASP A 67 14.53 -5.75 4.64
CA ASP A 67 14.61 -4.75 3.58
C ASP A 67 13.22 -4.25 3.15
N VAL A 68 12.15 -4.97 3.49
CA VAL A 68 10.76 -4.53 3.26
C VAL A 68 10.33 -3.60 4.40
N PRO A 69 9.79 -2.40 4.10
CA PRO A 69 9.42 -1.41 5.11
C PRO A 69 8.06 -1.74 5.77
N TRP A 70 7.99 -2.86 6.50
CA TRP A 70 6.75 -3.39 7.08
C TRP A 70 6.05 -2.40 8.01
N LYS A 71 6.82 -1.67 8.82
CA LYS A 71 6.27 -0.71 9.79
C LYS A 71 5.66 0.49 9.08
N GLU A 72 6.33 0.98 8.06
CA GLU A 72 5.88 2.11 7.24
C GLU A 72 4.62 1.75 6.47
N MET A 73 4.52 0.53 5.94
CA MET A 73 3.31 0.05 5.27
C MET A 73 2.12 -0.04 6.24
N ALA A 74 2.34 -0.57 7.44
CA ALA A 74 1.30 -0.66 8.47
C ALA A 74 0.79 0.73 8.91
N GLY A 75 1.68 1.74 8.93
CA GLY A 75 1.37 3.13 9.28
C GLY A 75 1.08 4.06 8.09
N MET A 76 0.95 3.53 6.87
CA MET A 76 0.87 4.35 5.66
C MET A 76 -0.39 5.24 5.65
N ARG A 77 -1.49 4.74 6.20
CA ARG A 77 -2.74 5.52 6.39
C ARG A 77 -2.50 6.72 7.30
N ASP A 78 -1.86 6.51 8.45
CA ASP A 78 -1.66 7.55 9.46
C ASP A 78 -0.72 8.65 8.94
N ARG A 79 0.24 8.28 8.08
CA ARG A 79 1.13 9.25 7.41
C ARG A 79 0.41 10.15 6.41
N ILE A 80 -0.61 9.63 5.74
CA ILE A 80 -1.30 10.31 4.64
C ILE A 80 -2.48 11.13 5.14
N ILE A 81 -3.12 10.69 6.22
CA ILE A 81 -4.23 11.38 6.87
C ILE A 81 -3.64 12.21 8.02
N HIS A 82 -3.10 13.38 7.67
CA HIS A 82 -2.35 14.22 8.61
C HIS A 82 -3.25 15.05 9.53
N ASP A 83 -4.50 15.29 9.14
CA ASP A 83 -5.59 15.78 9.99
C ASP A 83 -6.91 15.37 9.32
N TYR A 84 -7.95 15.07 10.10
CA TYR A 84 -9.25 14.52 9.66
C TYR A 84 -9.98 15.30 8.53
N SER A 85 -9.43 16.41 8.05
CA SER A 85 -10.01 17.29 7.04
C SER A 85 -9.20 17.46 5.74
N ARG A 86 -7.93 17.02 5.65
CA ARG A 86 -7.15 17.19 4.41
C ARG A 86 -6.08 16.11 4.20
N VAL A 87 -6.27 15.33 3.15
CA VAL A 87 -5.22 14.47 2.59
C VAL A 87 -4.18 15.35 1.92
N ASP A 88 -2.91 15.15 2.26
CA ASP A 88 -1.81 15.79 1.55
C ASP A 88 -1.53 15.03 0.25
N LEU A 89 -2.08 15.52 -0.86
CA LEU A 89 -1.92 14.88 -2.18
C LEU A 89 -0.48 14.86 -2.66
N ASP A 90 0.40 15.73 -2.16
CA ASP A 90 1.82 15.72 -2.50
C ASP A 90 2.51 14.54 -1.82
N VAL A 91 2.21 14.31 -0.54
CA VAL A 91 2.67 13.12 0.19
C VAL A 91 2.16 11.83 -0.45
N VAL A 92 0.88 11.79 -0.84
CA VAL A 92 0.32 10.62 -1.55
C VAL A 92 1.07 10.40 -2.86
N TRP A 93 1.27 11.45 -3.66
CA TRP A 93 1.94 11.33 -4.94
C TRP A 93 3.39 10.87 -4.82
N ASP A 94 4.12 11.33 -3.81
CA ASP A 94 5.50 10.89 -3.54
C ASP A 94 5.54 9.38 -3.24
N VAL A 95 4.63 8.91 -2.38
CA VAL A 95 4.51 7.46 -2.07
C VAL A 95 4.22 6.67 -3.35
N VAL A 96 3.24 7.12 -4.15
CA VAL A 96 2.83 6.46 -5.40
C VAL A 96 3.98 6.38 -6.41
N SER A 97 4.70 7.49 -6.60
CA SER A 97 5.68 7.61 -7.69
C SER A 97 7.06 7.09 -7.32
N ARG A 98 7.42 7.05 -6.03
CA ARG A 98 8.77 6.68 -5.57
C ARG A 98 8.80 5.36 -4.81
N ASP A 99 7.89 5.17 -3.87
CA ASP A 99 8.00 4.08 -2.89
C ASP A 99 7.29 2.80 -3.38
N LEU A 100 6.06 2.96 -3.88
CA LEU A 100 5.23 1.82 -4.28
C LEU A 100 5.81 0.96 -5.41
N PRO A 101 6.49 1.50 -6.45
CA PRO A 101 7.09 0.66 -7.49
C PRO A 101 8.16 -0.29 -6.95
N ALA A 102 9.03 0.21 -6.07
CA ALA A 102 10.06 -0.61 -5.43
C ALA A 102 9.46 -1.63 -4.46
N LEU A 103 8.46 -1.20 -3.68
CA LEU A 103 7.75 -2.08 -2.75
C LEU A 103 7.04 -3.23 -3.48
N LYS A 104 6.38 -2.96 -4.61
CA LYS A 104 5.75 -3.98 -5.45
C LYS A 104 6.74 -5.09 -5.81
N MET A 105 7.94 -4.71 -6.26
CA MET A 105 8.96 -5.68 -6.67
C MET A 105 9.41 -6.56 -5.51
N LYS A 106 9.59 -5.98 -4.32
CA LYS A 106 9.95 -6.74 -3.12
C LYS A 106 8.84 -7.73 -2.75
N ILE A 107 7.59 -7.29 -2.69
CA ILE A 107 6.46 -8.17 -2.34
C ILE A 107 6.25 -9.26 -3.40
N ALA A 108 6.41 -8.94 -4.69
CA ALA A 108 6.33 -9.94 -5.75
C ALA A 108 7.38 -11.04 -5.59
N SER A 109 8.60 -10.70 -5.16
CA SER A 109 9.66 -11.70 -4.92
C SER A 109 9.32 -12.70 -3.80
N LEU A 110 8.47 -12.30 -2.84
CA LEU A 110 8.01 -13.17 -1.75
C LEU A 110 6.92 -14.16 -2.18
N LEU A 111 6.29 -13.92 -3.33
CA LEU A 111 5.18 -14.74 -3.83
C LEU A 111 5.61 -15.90 -4.74
N GLY A 112 6.88 -15.91 -5.16
CA GLY A 112 7.45 -16.83 -6.16
C GLY A 112 7.23 -16.35 -7.58
#